data_AF-A0A915D2C6-F1
#
_entry.id   AF-A0A915D2C6-F1
#
_cell.length_a   1.000
_cell.length_b   1.000
_cell.length_c   1.000
_cell.angle_alpha   90.00
_cell.angle_beta   90.00
_cell.angle_gamma   90.00
#
_symmetry.space_group_name_H-M   'P 1'
#
loop_
_entity.id
_entity.type
_entity.pdbx_description
1 polymer ?
#
loop_
_entity_poly.entity_id
_entity_poly.type
_entity_poly.pdbx_seq_one_letter_code
_entity_poly.pdbx_strand_id
1 'polypeptide(L)' 'MNFVDPESGAHTQAVESLWQKYKKRHKNEFGTARSLFKSYISDFVWRRKFDGSDIFFHLWSQISEIYVCDC' A
#
# COMPACT_ATOMS: atom_id res chain seq x y z
N MET A 1 1.77 28.17 1.60
CA MET A 1 3.18 27.82 1.37
C MET A 1 3.26 26.30 1.47
N ASN A 2 3.67 25.61 0.41
CA ASN A 2 3.74 24.15 0.42
C ASN A 2 5.20 23.75 0.47
N PHE A 3 5.60 23.03 1.51
CA PHE A 3 6.96 22.52 1.63
C PHE A 3 7.16 21.38 0.62
N VAL A 4 8.29 21.44 -0.06
CA VAL A 4 8.75 20.41 -1.01
C VAL A 4 10.12 19.99 -0.51
N ASP A 5 10.26 18.70 -0.23
CA ASP A 5 11.55 18.14 0.12
C ASP A 5 12.50 18.19 -1.09
N PRO A 6 13.67 18.84 -1.01
CA PRO A 6 14.56 19.02 -2.16
C PRO A 6 15.27 17.73 -2.59
N GLU A 7 15.36 16.71 -1.73
CA GLU A 7 16.02 15.43 -2.05
C GLU A 7 15.06 14.47 -2.78
N SER A 8 13.86 14.28 -2.24
CA SER A 8 12.86 13.34 -2.78
C SER A 8 11.81 14.00 -3.67
N GLY A 9 11.70 15.33 -3.68
CA GLY A 9 10.61 16.06 -4.34
C GLY A 9 9.25 15.87 -3.67
N ALA A 10 9.21 15.26 -2.47
CA ALA A 10 7.96 14.97 -1.79
C ALA A 10 7.30 16.26 -1.28
N HIS A 11 6.05 16.48 -1.70
CA HIS A 11 5.22 17.55 -1.17
C HIS A 11 4.54 17.11 0.13
N THR A 12 4.55 17.95 1.17
CA THR A 12 3.85 17.63 2.44
C THR A 12 2.37 17.31 2.20
N GLN A 13 1.67 18.07 1.35
CA GLN A 13 0.27 17.75 1.02
C GLN A 13 0.10 16.40 0.31
N ALA A 14 1.07 15.95 -0.48
CA ALA A 14 1.01 14.64 -1.13
C ALA A 14 1.08 13.53 -0.09
N VAL A 15 1.97 13.67 0.89
CA VAL A 15 2.12 12.73 2.02
C VAL A 15 0.85 12.75 2.89
N GLU A 16 0.32 13.92 3.23
CA GLU A 16 -0.92 14.03 4.02
C GLU A 16 -2.11 13.40 3.29
N SER A 17 -2.29 13.69 2.00
CA SER A 17 -3.34 13.11 1.17
C SER A 17 -3.23 11.59 1.08
N LEU A 18 -2.00 11.06 0.97
CA LEU A 18 -1.71 9.63 1.01
C LEU A 18 -2.18 8.99 2.33
N TRP A 19 -1.82 9.59 3.46
CA TRP A 19 -2.24 9.11 4.78
C TRP A 19 -3.74 9.20 5.00
N GLN A 20 -4.42 10.24 4.48
CA GLN A 20 -5.87 10.34 4.54
C GLN A 20 -6.55 9.20 3.78
N LYS A 21 -6.06 8.87 2.57
CA LYS A 21 -6.58 7.75 1.77
C LYS A 21 -6.40 6.41 2.49
N TYR A 22 -5.23 6.16 3.07
CA TYR A 22 -4.97 4.97 3.89
C TYR A 22 -5.94 4.86 5.08
N LYS A 23 -6.03 5.92 5.89
CA LYS A 23 -6.87 5.93 7.10
C LYS A 23 -8.37 5.82 6.81
N LYS A 24 -8.83 6.22 5.61
CA LYS A 24 -10.26 6.16 5.25
C LYS A 24 -10.84 4.75 5.40
N ARG A 25 -10.10 3.72 4.98
CA ARG A 25 -10.52 2.32 5.12
C ARG A 25 -10.68 1.91 6.59
N HIS A 26 -9.65 2.15 7.40
CA HIS A 26 -9.68 1.82 8.83
C HIS A 26 -10.81 2.53 9.59
N LYS A 27 -11.13 3.77 9.23
CA LYS A 27 -12.25 4.50 9.82
C LYS A 27 -13.60 3.87 9.48
N ASN A 28 -13.78 3.42 8.24
CA ASN A 28 -15.00 2.73 7.81
C ASN A 28 -15.15 1.36 8.48
N GLU A 29 -14.05 0.72 8.85
CA GLU A 29 -14.00 -0.60 9.51
C GLU A 29 -14.01 -0.49 11.06
N PHE A 30 -14.25 0.70 11.63
CA PHE A 30 -14.25 0.96 13.09
C PHE A 30 -12.91 0.66 13.80
N GLY A 31 -11.80 0.78 13.06
CA GLY A 31 -10.46 0.51 13.55
C GLY A 31 -9.96 -0.87 13.16
N THR A 32 -8.75 -1.19 13.62
CA THR A 32 -8.06 -2.42 13.26
C THR A 32 -7.16 -2.83 14.42
N ALA A 33 -7.05 -4.15 14.66
CA ALA A 33 -6.12 -4.66 15.66
C ALA A 33 -4.68 -4.21 15.35
N ARG A 34 -3.94 -3.75 16.36
CA ARG A 34 -2.58 -3.24 16.19
C ARG A 34 -1.63 -4.26 15.56
N SER A 35 -1.86 -5.56 15.81
CA SER A 35 -1.13 -6.67 15.20
C SER A 35 -1.24 -6.70 13.66
N LEU A 36 -2.36 -6.23 13.10
CA LEU A 36 -2.60 -6.25 11.65
C LEU A 36 -2.09 -4.99 10.95
N PHE A 37 -1.74 -3.93 11.68
CA PHE A 37 -1.37 -2.64 11.10
C PHE A 37 -0.30 -2.73 10.02
N LYS A 38 0.75 -3.54 10.24
CA LYS A 38 1.82 -3.76 9.26
C LYS A 38 1.28 -4.41 7.98
N SER A 39 0.43 -5.43 8.10
CA SER A 39 -0.16 -6.12 6.95
C SER A 39 -1.06 -5.20 6.14
N TYR A 40 -1.82 -4.31 6.78
CA TYR A 40 -2.66 -3.34 6.08
C TYR A 40 -1.86 -2.26 5.34
N ILE A 41 -0.73 -1.80 5.90
CA ILE A 41 0.19 -0.92 5.16
C ILE A 41 0.72 -1.64 3.92
N SER A 42 1.17 -2.89 4.06
CA SER A 42 1.64 -3.69 2.93
C SER A 42 0.56 -3.87 1.86
N ASP A 43 -0.67 -4.23 2.24
CA ASP A 43 -1.81 -4.36 1.32
C ASP A 43 -2.12 -3.03 0.62
N PHE A 44 -2.13 -1.91 1.35
CA PHE A 44 -2.39 -0.59 0.76
C PHE A 44 -1.34 -0.18 -0.27
N VAL A 45 -0.05 -0.37 0.06
CA VAL A 45 1.06 -0.06 -0.85
C VAL A 45 1.03 -0.99 -2.07
N TRP A 46 0.78 -2.28 -1.84
CA TRP A 46 0.74 -3.29 -2.90
C TRP A 46 -0.41 -3.02 -3.87
N ARG A 47 -1.64 -2.82 -3.37
CA ARG A 47 -2.80 -2.48 -4.20
C ARG A 47 -2.57 -1.23 -5.01
N ARG A 48 -1.93 -0.20 -4.44
CA ARG A 48 -1.64 1.04 -5.16
C ARG A 48 -0.61 0.84 -6.28
N LYS A 49 0.33 -0.09 -6.11
CA LYS A 49 1.37 -0.40 -7.11
C LYS A 49 0.82 -1.25 -8.26
N PHE A 50 -0.11 -2.14 -7.96
CA PHE A 50 -0.66 -3.14 -8.90
C PHE A 50 -2.16 -2.95 -9.19
N ASP A 51 -2.68 -1.74 -9.00
CA ASP A 51 -4.10 -1.44 -9.21
C ASP A 51 -4.46 -1.63 -10.69
N GLY A 52 -5.51 -2.40 -10.99
CA GLY A 52 -5.95 -2.67 -12.37
C GLY A 52 -6.51 -4.06 -12.61
N SER A 53 -6.71 -4.39 -13.89
CA SER A 53 -7.28 -5.67 -14.37
C SER A 53 -6.46 -6.90 -13.98
N ASP A 54 -5.17 -6.73 -13.74
CA ASP A 54 -4.19 -7.83 -13.61
C ASP A 54 -3.73 -8.05 -12.17
N ILE A 55 -4.49 -7.55 -11.18
CA ILE A 55 -4.14 -7.67 -9.76
C ILE A 55 -3.94 -9.14 -9.33
N PHE A 56 -4.74 -10.07 -9.87
CA PHE A 56 -4.60 -11.50 -9.60
C PHE A 56 -3.35 -12.09 -10.25
N PHE A 57 -2.98 -11.62 -11.45
CA PHE A 57 -1.75 -12.05 -12.11
C PHE A 57 -0.52 -11.64 -11.30
N HIS A 58 -0.46 -10.39 -10.83
CA HIS A 58 0.64 -9.92 -9.98
C HIS A 58 0.74 -10.70 -8.67
N LEU A 59 -0.40 -10.96 -8.03
CA LEU A 59 -0.44 -11.78 -6.82
C LEU A 59 0.13 -13.17 -7.08
N TRP A 60 -0.30 -13.81 -8.16
CA TRP A 60 0.09 -15.18 -8.47
C TRP A 60 1.56 -15.29 -8.90
N SER A 61 2.05 -14.34 -9.69
CA SER A 61 3.47 -14.24 -10.05
C SER A 61 4.34 -14.18 -8.79
N GLN A 62 4.00 -13.32 -7.83
CA GLN A 62 4.80 -13.15 -6.61
C GLN A 62 4.71 -14.34 -5.67
N ILE A 63 3.54 -15.00 -5.58
CA ILE A 63 3.42 -16.26 -4.84
C ILE A 63 4.30 -17.33 -5.49
N SER A 64 4.33 -17.41 -6.82
CA SER A 64 5.15 -18.38 -7.54
C SER A 64 6.67 -18.16 -7.36
N GLU A 65 7.10 -16.92 -7.14
CA GLU A 65 8.50 -16.60 -6.79
C GLU A 65 8.89 -17.08 -5.39
N ILE A 66 7.93 -17.12 -4.46
CA ILE A 66 8.16 -17.56 -3.07
C ILE A 66 8.10 -19.09 -2.97
N TYR A 67 7.18 -19.70 -3.70
CA TYR A 67 6.97 -21.15 -3.74
C TYR A 67 7.45 -21.69 -5.08
N VAL A 68 8.74 -21.51 -5.38
CA VAL A 68 9.36 -22.13 -6.56
C VAL A 68 9.05 -23.61 -6.49
N CYS A 69 8.33 -24.11 -7.48
CA CYS A 69 8.04 -25.53 -7.59
C CYS A 69 9.33 -26.19 -8.07
N ASP A 70 10.15 -26.63 -7.13
CA ASP A 70 11.28 -27.53 -7.41
C ASP A 70 10.69 -28.90 -7.82
N CYS A 71 10.32 -28.99 -9.11
CA CYS A 71 10.03 -30.25 -9.78
C CYS A 71 11.35 -30.92 -10.22
#